data_AF-A0A9X1SQ68-F1
#
_entry.id   AF-A0A9X1SQ68-F1
#
_cell.length_a   1.000
_cell.length_b   1.000
_cell.length_c   1.000
_cell.angle_alpha   90.00
_cell.angle_beta   90.00
_cell.angle_gamma   90.00
#
_symmetry.space_group_name_H-M   'P 1'
#
loop_
_entity.id
_entity.type
_entity.pdbx_description
1 polymer ?
#
loop_
_entity_poly.entity_id
_entity_poly.type
_entity_poly.pdbx_seq_one_letter_code
_entity_poly.pdbx_strand_id
1 'polypeptide(L)'
;MKVRVLTKKVITDLEKYISQTTSIKIACGCAGIPQSTFFYWQKQAKELEEMDLEPEELSEDERLLLELLERVDVAKAKSCKPAIDTVMKAIKNGDANQAARLLSRRMPEEFGDWNRKEVTIKQEITEESSTGIALIPSMSSGDGDLDALLQQQQSEALHLAKTRTEELG
;
A
#
# COMPACT_ATOMS: atom_id res chain seq x y z
N MET A 1 -29.98 -10.39 12.21
CA MET A 1 -29.10 -9.20 12.15
C MET A 1 -29.88 -8.09 11.45
N LYS A 2 -30.16 -6.95 12.09
CA LYS A 2 -30.79 -5.81 11.39
C LYS A 2 -29.74 -5.19 10.47
N VAL A 3 -29.96 -5.24 9.16
CA VAL A 3 -29.19 -4.44 8.20
C VAL A 3 -29.47 -2.98 8.56
N ARG A 4 -28.47 -2.28 9.09
CA ARG A 4 -28.61 -0.84 9.32
C ARG A 4 -28.57 -0.18 7.95
N VAL A 5 -29.54 0.68 7.66
CA VAL A 5 -29.58 1.49 6.44
C VAL A 5 -28.49 2.56 6.52
N LEU A 6 -27.80 2.81 5.42
CA LEU A 6 -26.84 3.91 5.34
C LEU A 6 -27.61 5.23 5.43
N THR A 7 -27.20 6.11 6.34
CA THR A 7 -27.87 7.41 6.53
C THR A 7 -26.81 8.49 6.68
N LYS A 8 -27.18 9.74 6.37
CA LYS A 8 -26.29 10.91 6.56
C LYS A 8 -25.71 11.01 7.97
N LYS A 9 -26.50 10.62 8.98
CA LYS A 9 -26.03 10.56 10.37
C LYS A 9 -24.90 9.55 10.54
N VAL A 10 -25.06 8.33 10.01
CA VAL A 10 -24.03 7.29 10.08
C VAL A 10 -22.76 7.72 9.33
N ILE A 11 -22.90 8.36 8.17
CA ILE A 11 -21.76 8.91 7.41
C ILE A 11 -21.01 9.95 8.23
N THR A 12 -21.74 10.90 8.84
CA THR A 12 -21.15 11.96 9.68
C THR A 12 -20.44 11.39 10.92
N ASP A 13 -21.04 10.40 11.57
CA ASP A 13 -20.43 9.72 12.72
C ASP A 13 -19.16 8.97 12.29
N LEU A 14 -19.18 8.27 11.15
CA LEU A 14 -18.00 7.59 10.60
C LEU A 14 -16.89 8.58 10.25
N GLU A 15 -17.19 9.67 9.55
CA GLU A 15 -16.22 10.73 9.22
C GLU A 15 -15.54 11.24 10.50
N LYS A 16 -16.35 11.59 11.51
CA LYS A 16 -15.86 12.06 12.80
C LYS A 16 -14.93 11.04 13.46
N TYR A 17 -15.32 9.78 13.58
CA TYR A 17 -14.49 8.80 14.29
C TYR A 17 -13.27 8.35 13.48
N ILE A 18 -13.37 8.21 12.16
CA ILE A 18 -12.22 7.91 11.30
C ILE A 18 -11.18 9.02 11.39
N SER A 19 -11.60 10.29 11.43
CA SER A 19 -10.66 11.41 11.61
C SER A 19 -9.97 11.45 12.98
N GLN A 20 -10.35 10.60 13.93
CA GLN A 20 -9.77 10.54 15.27
C GLN A 20 -8.90 9.29 15.50
N THR A 21 -9.01 8.28 14.64
CA THR A 21 -8.28 7.02 14.81
C THR A 21 -7.85 6.40 13.49
N THR A 22 -6.70 5.74 13.49
CA THR A 22 -6.23 4.93 12.36
C THR A 22 -6.91 3.55 12.28
N SER A 23 -7.74 3.19 13.27
CA SER A 23 -8.42 1.90 13.29
C SER A 23 -9.87 2.00 12.83
N ILE A 24 -10.15 1.51 11.62
CA ILE A 24 -11.51 1.42 11.07
C ILE A 24 -12.43 0.59 11.97
N LYS A 25 -11.91 -0.47 12.60
CA LYS A 25 -12.68 -1.31 13.54
C LYS A 25 -13.20 -0.49 14.73
N ILE A 26 -12.34 0.34 15.32
CA ILE A 26 -12.72 1.21 16.44
C ILE A 26 -13.73 2.26 15.96
N ALA A 27 -13.47 2.91 14.83
CA ALA A 27 -14.36 3.92 14.28
C ALA A 27 -15.77 3.36 14.00
N CYS A 28 -15.87 2.17 13.38
CA CYS A 28 -17.14 1.48 13.15
C CYS A 28 -17.86 1.16 14.46
N GLY A 29 -17.13 0.66 15.47
CA GLY A 29 -17.68 0.40 16.80
C GLY A 29 -18.26 1.65 17.47
N CYS A 30 -17.57 2.78 17.38
CA CYS A 30 -18.04 4.07 17.89
C CYS A 30 -19.25 4.62 17.12
N ALA A 31 -19.33 4.39 15.81
CA ALA A 31 -20.51 4.69 14.99
C ALA A 31 -21.66 3.67 15.19
N GLY A 32 -21.44 2.63 15.98
CA GLY A 32 -22.44 1.60 16.27
C GLY A 32 -22.75 0.69 15.09
N ILE A 33 -21.85 0.55 14.11
CA ILE A 33 -22.03 -0.32 12.96
C ILE A 33 -21.01 -1.48 12.97
N PRO A 34 -21.38 -2.66 12.42
CA PRO A 34 -20.42 -3.72 12.17
C PRO A 34 -19.38 -3.29 11.13
N GLN A 35 -18.13 -3.71 11.33
CA GLN A 35 -17.05 -3.44 10.38
C GLN A 35 -17.32 -4.05 9.00
N SER A 36 -17.98 -5.22 8.94
CA SER A 36 -18.39 -5.85 7.69
C SER A 36 -19.36 -4.98 6.88
N THR A 37 -20.28 -4.29 7.55
CA THR A 37 -21.22 -3.36 6.91
C THR A 37 -20.50 -2.17 6.28
N PHE A 38 -19.51 -1.61 6.98
CA PHE A 38 -18.68 -0.54 6.44
C PHE A 38 -17.97 -0.96 5.14
N PHE A 39 -17.28 -2.10 5.14
CA PHE A 39 -16.57 -2.57 3.94
C PHE A 39 -17.52 -2.97 2.81
N TYR A 40 -18.71 -3.48 3.14
CA TYR A 40 -19.74 -3.75 2.15
C TYR A 40 -20.19 -2.47 1.43
N TRP A 41 -20.46 -1.39 2.17
CA TRP A 41 -20.78 -0.09 1.57
C TRP A 41 -19.61 0.50 0.79
N GLN A 42 -18.39 0.39 1.32
CA GLN A 42 -17.21 0.90 0.63
C GLN A 42 -16.97 0.19 -0.70
N LYS A 43 -17.22 -1.12 -0.76
CA LYS A 43 -17.14 -1.90 -1.99
C LYS A 43 -18.17 -1.42 -3.02
N GLN A 44 -19.43 -1.29 -2.62
CA GLN A 44 -20.49 -0.82 -3.53
C GLN A 44 -20.25 0.60 -4.02
N ALA A 45 -19.77 1.50 -3.16
CA ALA A 45 -19.45 2.86 -3.56
C ALA A 45 -18.35 2.92 -4.63
N LYS A 46 -17.32 2.06 -4.54
CA LYS A 46 -16.27 1.95 -5.55
C LYS A 46 -16.78 1.37 -6.87
N GLU A 47 -17.62 0.34 -6.79
CA GLU A 47 -18.26 -0.24 -7.98
C GLU A 47 -19.11 0.83 -8.70
N LEU A 48 -19.80 1.70 -7.96
CA LEU A 48 -20.55 2.83 -8.53
C LEU A 48 -19.65 3.92 -9.12
N GLU A 49 -18.54 4.25 -8.45
CA GLU A 49 -17.55 5.24 -8.95
C GLU A 49 -16.92 4.78 -10.27
N GLU A 50 -16.67 3.47 -10.44
CA GLU A 50 -16.13 2.88 -11.67
C GLU A 50 -17.12 2.88 -12.85
N MET A 51 -18.43 3.01 -12.58
CA MET A 51 -19.46 3.05 -13.60
C MET A 51 -19.62 4.42 -14.28
N ASP A 52 -18.98 5.47 -13.75
CA ASP A 52 -18.99 6.84 -14.29
C ASP A 52 -20.41 7.35 -14.68
N LEU A 53 -21.37 7.10 -13.78
CA LEU A 53 -22.78 7.49 -13.97
C LEU A 53 -22.98 8.97 -13.73
N GLU A 54 -23.88 9.59 -14.50
CA GLU A 54 -24.25 10.99 -14.30
C GLU A 54 -25.05 11.16 -12.99
N PRO A 55 -24.95 12.32 -12.30
CA PRO A 55 -25.64 12.56 -11.02
C PRO A 55 -27.15 12.31 -11.07
N GLU A 56 -27.79 12.55 -12.22
CA GLU A 56 -29.22 12.35 -12.45
C GLU A 56 -29.62 10.86 -12.50
N GLU A 57 -28.69 9.97 -12.79
CA GLU A 57 -28.91 8.52 -12.89
C GLU A 57 -28.82 7.81 -11.54
N LEU A 58 -28.22 8.47 -10.54
CA LEU A 58 -28.02 7.92 -9.20
C LEU A 58 -29.27 8.05 -8.33
N SER A 59 -29.69 6.93 -7.76
CA SER A 59 -30.68 6.88 -6.68
C SER A 59 -30.17 7.53 -5.40
N GLU A 60 -31.07 7.82 -4.47
CA GLU A 60 -30.71 8.48 -3.20
C GLU A 60 -29.73 7.63 -2.36
N ASP A 61 -29.88 6.31 -2.38
CA ASP A 61 -28.99 5.38 -1.66
C ASP A 61 -27.60 5.32 -2.30
N GLU A 62 -27.51 5.37 -3.63
CA GLU A 62 -26.24 5.39 -4.37
C GLU A 62 -25.48 6.70 -4.13
N ARG A 63 -26.20 7.83 -4.07
CA ARG A 63 -25.61 9.12 -3.68
C ARG A 63 -25.04 9.08 -2.27
N LEU A 64 -25.71 8.41 -1.33
CA LEU A 64 -25.18 8.23 0.03
C LEU A 64 -23.93 7.34 0.07
N LEU A 65 -23.84 6.33 -0.80
CA LEU A 65 -22.66 5.49 -0.92
C LEU A 65 -21.46 6.28 -1.44
N LEU A 66 -21.65 7.11 -2.47
CA LEU A 66 -20.59 7.99 -2.99
C LEU A 66 -20.21 9.06 -1.95
N GLU A 67 -21.18 9.68 -1.26
CA GLU A 67 -20.91 10.61 -0.17
C GLU A 67 -20.08 9.94 0.94
N LEU A 68 -20.38 8.69 1.28
CA LEU A 68 -19.59 7.93 2.25
C LEU A 68 -18.14 7.78 1.79
N LEU A 69 -17.90 7.44 0.51
CA LEU A 69 -16.56 7.23 -0.03
C LEU A 69 -15.71 8.50 0.08
N GLU A 70 -16.23 9.63 -0.40
CA GLU A 70 -15.56 10.93 -0.36
C GLU A 70 -15.24 11.35 1.09
N ARG A 71 -16.24 11.26 1.98
CA ARG A 71 -16.10 11.63 3.40
C ARG A 71 -15.06 10.77 4.11
N VAL A 72 -15.00 9.48 3.80
CA VAL A 72 -14.01 8.57 4.38
C VAL A 72 -12.60 8.96 3.98
N ASP A 73 -12.36 9.32 2.72
CA ASP A 73 -11.02 9.68 2.27
C ASP A 73 -10.56 11.02 2.84
N VAL A 74 -11.46 12.00 2.91
CA VAL A 74 -11.23 13.25 3.66
C VAL A 74 -10.93 12.97 5.14
N ALA A 75 -11.68 12.07 5.78
CA ALA A 75 -11.47 11.72 7.18
C ALA A 75 -10.13 11.03 7.43
N LYS A 76 -9.70 10.12 6.54
CA LYS A 76 -8.39 9.48 6.62
C LYS A 76 -7.26 10.50 6.52
N ALA A 77 -7.36 11.44 5.57
CA ALA A 77 -6.38 12.53 5.45
C ALA A 77 -6.31 13.38 6.74
N LYS A 78 -7.47 13.63 7.38
CA LYS A 78 -7.55 14.33 8.67
C LYS A 78 -7.06 13.50 9.87
N SER A 79 -7.07 12.17 9.78
CA SER A 79 -6.78 11.26 10.91
C SER A 79 -5.38 11.41 11.52
N CYS A 80 -4.46 11.98 10.73
CA CYS A 80 -3.10 12.28 11.12
C CYS A 80 -3.01 13.49 12.07
N LYS A 81 -3.94 14.44 11.97
CA LYS A 81 -3.90 15.70 12.71
C LYS A 81 -3.99 15.52 14.22
N PRO A 82 -4.90 14.71 14.79
CA PRO A 82 -4.93 14.50 16.24
C PRO A 82 -3.67 13.84 16.81
N ALA A 83 -3.02 12.97 16.03
CA ALA A 83 -1.74 12.38 16.40
C ALA A 83 -0.64 13.45 16.44
N ILE A 84 -0.56 14.31 15.42
CA ILE A 84 0.35 15.46 15.38
C ILE A 84 0.07 16.42 16.54
N ASP A 85 -1.19 16.77 16.81
CA ASP A 85 -1.55 17.68 17.90
C ASP A 85 -1.19 17.08 19.29
N THR A 86 -1.37 15.76 19.46
CA THR A 86 -0.95 15.04 20.68
C THR A 86 0.57 15.04 20.82
N VAL A 87 1.29 14.89 19.72
CA VAL A 87 2.75 14.93 19.68
C VAL A 87 3.28 16.31 20.01
N MET A 88 2.72 17.36 19.42
CA MET A 88 3.07 18.75 19.73
C MET A 88 2.87 19.07 21.22
N LYS A 89 1.79 18.54 21.83
CA LYS A 89 1.57 18.65 23.28
C LYS A 89 2.60 17.86 24.09
N ALA A 90 2.93 16.63 23.69
CA ALA A 90 3.93 15.80 24.36
C ALA A 90 5.33 16.43 24.30
N ILE A 91 5.72 17.00 23.16
CA ILE A 91 6.95 17.78 22.99
C ILE A 91 6.97 18.97 23.96
N LYS A 92 5.88 19.74 24.04
CA LYS A 92 5.75 20.86 24.99
C LYS A 92 5.89 20.43 26.45
N ASN A 93 5.52 19.20 26.76
CA ASN A 93 5.61 18.59 28.10
C ASN A 93 6.91 17.80 28.34
N GLY A 94 7.86 17.81 27.39
CA GLY A 94 9.17 17.17 27.53
C GLY A 94 9.26 15.70 27.11
N ASP A 95 8.20 15.10 26.52
CA ASP A 95 8.18 13.70 26.08
C ASP A 95 8.17 13.57 24.54
N ALA A 96 9.17 14.17 23.89
CA ALA A 96 9.30 14.19 22.43
C ALA A 96 9.57 12.80 21.83
N ASN A 97 10.20 11.88 22.57
CA ASN A 97 10.58 10.56 22.08
C ASN A 97 9.38 9.62 21.91
N GLN A 98 8.42 9.64 22.84
CA GLN A 98 7.21 8.85 22.67
C GLN A 98 6.31 9.39 21.57
N ALA A 99 6.33 10.71 21.40
CA ALA A 99 5.63 11.40 20.35
C ALA A 99 6.15 11.00 18.95
N ALA A 100 7.47 11.05 18.74
CA ALA A 100 8.09 10.59 17.51
C ALA A 100 7.77 9.12 17.19
N ARG A 101 7.88 8.22 18.19
CA ARG A 101 7.52 6.79 18.03
C ARG A 101 6.07 6.57 17.65
N LEU A 102 5.15 7.41 18.13
CA LEU A 102 3.73 7.33 17.78
C LEU A 102 3.49 7.75 16.32
N LEU A 103 4.15 8.81 15.86
CA LEU A 103 4.04 9.28 14.48
C LEU A 103 4.63 8.28 13.49
N SER A 104 5.84 7.76 13.74
CA SER A 104 6.47 6.77 12.85
C SER A 104 5.65 5.48 12.69
N ARG A 105 4.86 5.10 13.71
CA ARG A 105 3.95 3.95 13.62
C ARG A 105 2.65 4.26 12.88
N ARG A 106 2.20 5.52 12.88
CA ARG A 106 0.92 5.92 12.27
C ARG A 106 1.04 6.43 10.85
N MET A 107 2.16 7.08 10.54
CA MET A 107 2.48 7.66 9.25
C MET A 107 3.91 7.23 8.91
N PRO A 108 4.12 5.95 8.55
CA PRO A 108 5.45 5.44 8.27
C PRO A 108 6.05 6.05 7.00
N GLU A 109 5.24 6.52 6.05
CA GLU A 109 5.73 7.13 4.81
C GLU A 109 6.30 8.54 5.05
N GLU A 110 5.70 9.31 5.96
CA GLU A 110 6.06 10.70 6.24
C GLU A 110 6.97 10.86 7.46
N PHE A 111 6.85 9.96 8.45
CA PHE A 111 7.56 10.04 9.73
C PHE A 111 8.27 8.73 10.12
N GLY A 112 8.27 7.72 9.25
CA GLY A 112 9.07 6.52 9.46
C GLY A 112 10.56 6.85 9.41
N ASP A 113 11.36 6.14 10.21
CA ASP A 113 12.81 6.19 10.03
C ASP A 113 13.13 5.61 8.66
N TRP A 114 13.55 6.46 7.71
CA TRP A 114 14.29 6.02 6.54
C TRP A 114 15.65 5.52 7.02
N ASN A 115 15.67 4.32 7.60
CA ASN A 115 16.89 3.56 7.79
C ASN A 115 17.40 3.17 6.39
N ARG A 116 18.08 4.13 5.74
CA ARG A 116 18.96 3.85 4.62
C ARG A 116 20.09 3.03 5.22
N LYS A 117 19.91 1.71 5.24
CA LYS A 117 21.01 0.79 5.54
C LYS A 117 22.04 1.00 4.45
N GLU A 118 23.06 1.80 4.73
CA GLU A 118 24.29 1.73 3.97
C GLU A 118 24.81 0.31 4.14
N VAL A 119 24.65 -0.50 3.10
CA VAL A 119 25.30 -1.79 3.01
C VAL A 119 26.76 -1.50 2.74
N THR A 120 27.52 -1.21 3.79
CA THR A 120 28.98 -1.26 3.70
C THR A 120 29.36 -2.73 3.54
N ILE A 121 29.53 -3.17 2.30
CA ILE A 121 30.13 -4.47 2.01
C ILE A 121 31.55 -4.39 2.53
N LYS A 122 31.80 -4.97 3.72
CA LYS A 122 33.16 -5.20 4.18
C LYS A 122 33.73 -6.29 3.29
N GLN A 123 34.50 -5.90 2.28
CA GLN A 123 35.41 -6.81 1.61
C GLN A 123 36.49 -7.19 2.63
N GLU A 124 36.25 -8.27 3.36
CA GLU A 124 37.35 -9.01 3.97
C GLU A 124 38.19 -9.54 2.81
N ILE A 125 39.36 -8.92 2.63
CA ILE A 125 40.41 -9.44 1.77
C ILE A 125 40.99 -10.64 2.53
N THR A 126 40.30 -11.77 2.46
CA THR A 126 40.88 -13.06 2.83
C THR A 126 41.69 -13.51 1.63
N GLU A 127 43.00 -13.43 1.76
CA GLU A 127 43.91 -14.08 0.83
C GLU A 127 43.60 -15.58 0.82
N GLU A 128 43.44 -16.08 -0.41
CA GLU A 128 43.25 -17.47 -0.84
C GLU A 128 41.83 -18.07 -0.88
N SER A 129 41.54 -18.55 -2.10
CA SER A 129 40.43 -19.41 -2.55
C SER A 129 39.14 -18.73 -3.03
N SER A 130 39.17 -18.44 -4.33
CA SER A 130 38.09 -18.52 -5.32
C SER A 130 36.68 -18.26 -4.81
N THR A 131 36.33 -16.99 -4.88
CA THR A 131 34.99 -16.44 -4.78
C THR A 131 33.98 -17.17 -5.69
N GLY A 132 32.96 -17.77 -5.07
CA GLY A 132 31.67 -18.06 -5.69
C GLY A 132 30.89 -16.77 -5.97
N ILE A 133 31.47 -15.87 -6.76
CA ILE A 133 30.77 -14.72 -7.33
C ILE A 133 29.95 -15.26 -8.49
N ALA A 134 28.62 -15.16 -8.36
CA ALA A 134 27.77 -15.09 -9.53
C ALA A 134 28.23 -13.86 -10.34
N LEU A 135 29.04 -14.10 -11.35
CA LEU A 135 29.48 -13.11 -12.32
C LEU A 135 28.23 -12.60 -13.05
N ILE A 136 27.70 -11.48 -12.59
CA ILE A 136 26.86 -10.64 -13.43
C ILE A 136 27.82 -10.10 -14.50
N PRO A 137 27.64 -10.40 -15.81
CA PRO A 137 28.56 -9.91 -16.83
C PRO A 137 28.47 -8.39 -16.88
N SER A 138 29.44 -7.72 -16.27
CA SER A 138 29.72 -6.32 -16.51
C SER A 138 30.25 -6.20 -17.94
N MET A 139 29.42 -5.63 -18.82
CA MET A 139 29.78 -5.27 -20.18
C MET A 139 30.97 -4.31 -20.16
N SER A 140 32.15 -4.83 -20.49
CA SER A 140 33.30 -4.03 -20.88
C SER A 140 34.28 -4.89 -21.68
N SER A 141 34.29 -4.65 -22.99
CA SER A 141 35.41 -4.84 -23.93
C SER A 141 35.67 -6.25 -24.49
N GLY A 142 35.00 -6.58 -25.61
CA GLY A 142 35.32 -7.76 -26.43
C GLY A 142 34.31 -7.97 -27.57
N ASP A 143 34.36 -7.10 -28.59
CA ASP A 143 33.36 -6.90 -29.66
C ASP A 143 33.28 -8.03 -30.72
N GLY A 144 33.47 -9.30 -30.35
CA GLY A 144 33.46 -10.42 -31.30
C GLY A 144 32.72 -11.67 -30.86
N ASP A 145 32.46 -11.83 -29.56
CA ASP A 145 31.98 -13.12 -29.00
C ASP A 145 30.54 -13.03 -28.45
N LEU A 146 29.99 -11.82 -28.35
CA LEU A 146 28.65 -11.59 -27.79
C LEU A 146 27.54 -12.04 -28.75
N ASP A 147 27.75 -11.87 -30.06
CA ASP A 147 26.77 -12.22 -31.08
C ASP A 147 26.65 -13.75 -31.24
N ALA A 148 27.77 -14.47 -31.15
CA ALA A 148 27.78 -15.93 -31.16
C ALA A 148 27.07 -16.50 -29.91
N LEU A 149 27.27 -15.89 -28.74
CA LEU A 149 26.64 -16.29 -27.49
C LEU A 149 25.13 -16.03 -27.49
N LEU A 150 24.70 -14.89 -28.03
CA LEU A 150 23.28 -14.55 -28.19
C LEU A 150 22.58 -15.50 -29.16
N GLN A 151 23.24 -15.86 -30.26
CA GLN A 151 22.69 -16.78 -31.25
C GLN A 151 22.57 -18.21 -30.70
N GLN A 152 23.54 -18.65 -29.90
CA GLN A 152 23.47 -19.91 -29.18
C GLN A 152 22.29 -19.93 -28.20
N GLN A 153 22.13 -18.87 -27.40
CA GLN A 153 21.06 -18.77 -26.41
C GLN A 153 19.67 -18.74 -27.05
N GLN A 154 19.52 -18.07 -28.19
CA GLN A 154 18.28 -18.09 -28.97
C GLN A 154 17.98 -19.48 -29.55
N SER A 155 18.99 -20.22 -30.01
CA SER A 155 18.81 -21.57 -30.54
C SER A 155 18.36 -22.57 -29.47
N GLU A 156 18.90 -22.46 -28.25
CA GLU A 156 18.55 -23.32 -27.11
C GLU A 156 17.12 -23.05 -26.62
N ALA A 157 16.72 -21.78 -26.56
CA ALA A 157 15.35 -21.39 -26.23
C ALA A 157 14.32 -21.94 -27.25
N LEU A 158 14.68 -21.96 -28.54
CA LEU A 158 13.82 -22.49 -29.61
C LEU A 158 13.68 -24.01 -29.54
N HIS A 159 14.75 -24.73 -29.20
CA HIS A 159 14.71 -26.19 -28.98
C HIS A 159 13.88 -26.57 -27.75
N LEU A 160 13.97 -25.79 -26.68
CA LEU A 160 13.18 -25.97 -25.46
C LEU A 160 11.68 -25.73 -25.71
N ALA A 161 11.35 -24.76 -26.57
CA ALA A 161 9.96 -24.49 -26.94
C ALA A 161 9.37 -25.61 -27.81
N LYS A 162 10.14 -26.17 -28.76
CA LYS A 162 9.68 -27.26 -29.64
C LYS A 162 9.46 -28.58 -28.90
N THR A 163 10.37 -28.95 -28.00
CA THR A 163 10.24 -30.17 -27.18
C THR A 163 9.02 -30.09 -26.26
N ARG A 164 8.73 -28.91 -25.71
CA ARG A 164 7.55 -28.70 -24.85
C ARG A 164 6.21 -28.76 -25.60
N THR A 165 6.20 -28.51 -26.91
CA THR A 165 4.99 -28.67 -27.75
C THR A 165 4.76 -30.11 -28.22
N GLU A 166 5.78 -30.97 -28.25
CA GLU A 166 5.63 -32.39 -28.60
C GLU A 166 5.11 -33.24 -27.42
N GLU A 167 5.30 -32.79 -26.17
CA GLU A 167 4.80 -33.48 -24.97
C GLU A 167 3.32 -33.17 -24.63
N LEU A 168 2.68 -32.28 -25.39
CA LEU A 168 1.28 -31.86 -25.20
C LEU A 168 0.38 -32.15 -26.42
N GLY A 169 0.89 -32.92 -27.40
CA GLY A 169 0.16 -33.39 -28.60
C GLY A 169 -0.28 -34.84 -28.50
#